data_AF-A0A924EUG0-F1
#
_entry.id   AF-A0A924EUG0-F1
#
_cell.length_a   1.000
_cell.length_b   1.000
_cell.length_c   1.000
_cell.angle_alpha   90.00
_cell.angle_beta   90.00
_cell.angle_gamma   90.00
#
_symmetry.space_group_name_H-M   'P 1'
#
loop_
_entity.id
_entity.type
_entity.pdbx_description
1 polymer ?
#
loop_
_entity_poly.entity_id
_entity_poly.type
_entity_poly.pdbx_seq_one_letter_code
_entity_poly.pdbx_strand_id
1 'polypeptide(L)'
;MWRTEEGISNSAGNLILHIIGNLRAFISIPLANISYMRERELEFCQKNISKIWLLENIDIAAEEIKTAFNNIDDSLSDEDYLFLIGPNQFTYHLALVHLYGHLSYHLGQINYYRRLLDK
;
A
#
# COMPACT_ATOMS: atom_id res chain seq x y z
N MET A 1 -5.14 11.41 -13.69
CA MET A 1 -4.37 10.49 -12.81
C MET A 1 -3.14 11.19 -12.22
N TRP A 2 -2.22 11.73 -13.04
CA TRP A 2 -0.97 12.38 -12.60
C TRP A 2 -1.07 13.91 -12.39
N ARG A 3 -2.28 14.42 -12.21
CA ARG A 3 -2.51 15.84 -11.95
C ARG A 3 -2.50 16.07 -10.43
N THR A 4 -2.24 17.30 -10.02
CA THR A 4 -2.34 17.81 -8.64
C THR A 4 -3.10 19.13 -8.70
N GLU A 5 -3.77 19.51 -7.62
CA GLU A 5 -4.45 20.81 -7.47
C GLU A 5 -3.81 21.61 -6.34
N GLU A 6 -4.11 22.91 -6.25
CA GLU A 6 -3.62 23.74 -5.15
C GLU A 6 -3.98 23.12 -3.79
N GLY A 7 -2.99 23.02 -2.90
CA GLY A 7 -3.13 22.36 -1.60
C GLY A 7 -3.07 20.83 -1.62
N ILE A 8 -2.92 20.18 -2.78
CA ILE A 8 -2.81 18.72 -2.92
C ILE A 8 -1.43 18.34 -3.47
N SER A 9 -0.58 17.75 -2.62
CA SER A 9 0.80 17.40 -2.98
C SER A 9 0.92 16.10 -3.80
N ASN A 10 -0.02 15.17 -3.66
CA ASN A 10 0.07 13.83 -4.24
C ASN A 10 -1.06 13.60 -5.24
N SER A 11 -0.69 13.15 -6.45
CA SER A 11 -1.67 12.76 -7.46
C SER A 11 -2.29 11.39 -7.14
N ALA A 12 -3.40 11.04 -7.81
CA ALA A 12 -3.96 9.69 -7.71
C ALA A 12 -2.94 8.60 -8.10
N GLY A 13 -2.07 8.88 -9.09
CA GLY A 13 -1.00 7.96 -9.47
C GLY A 13 0.02 7.75 -8.35
N ASN A 14 0.40 8.80 -7.63
CA ASN A 14 1.30 8.70 -6.48
C ASN A 14 0.68 7.87 -5.34
N LEU A 15 -0.59 8.12 -5.05
CA LEU A 15 -1.29 7.36 -4.01
C LEU A 15 -1.42 5.87 -4.36
N ILE A 16 -1.60 5.53 -5.65
CA ILE A 16 -1.60 4.13 -6.11
C ILE A 16 -0.21 3.50 -5.89
N LEU A 17 0.87 4.16 -6.32
CA LEU A 17 2.24 3.68 -6.09
C LEU A 17 2.51 3.48 -4.59
N HIS A 18 2.06 4.44 -3.77
CA HIS A 18 2.20 4.37 -2.32
C HIS A 18 1.45 3.19 -1.71
N ILE A 19 0.21 2.94 -2.13
CA ILE A 19 -0.59 1.80 -1.67
C ILE A 19 0.12 0.49 -2.01
N ILE A 20 0.59 0.33 -3.26
CA ILE A 20 1.30 -0.88 -3.71
C ILE A 20 2.56 -1.10 -2.85
N GLY A 21 3.41 -0.08 -2.73
CA GLY A 21 4.66 -0.19 -1.98
C GLY A 21 4.45 -0.39 -0.47
N ASN A 22 3.42 0.24 0.10
CA ASN A 22 3.05 0.06 1.50
C ASN A 22 2.60 -1.39 1.78
N LEU A 23 1.63 -1.90 1.03
CA LEU A 23 1.08 -3.23 1.29
C LEU A 23 2.09 -4.34 1.00
N ARG A 24 2.89 -4.23 -0.07
CA ARG A 24 3.94 -5.22 -0.36
C ARG A 24 5.01 -5.22 0.74
N ALA A 25 5.43 -4.05 1.20
CA ALA A 25 6.47 -3.96 2.24
C ALA A 25 6.01 -4.50 3.60
N PHE A 26 4.75 -4.27 3.98
CA PHE A 26 4.24 -4.62 5.30
C PHE A 26 3.34 -5.87 5.33
N ILE A 27 3.07 -6.51 4.20
CA ILE A 27 2.30 -7.76 4.15
C ILE A 27 3.08 -8.80 3.35
N SER A 28 3.31 -8.54 2.05
CA SER A 28 3.91 -9.51 1.14
C SER A 28 5.34 -9.94 1.54
N ILE A 29 6.23 -8.99 1.86
CA ILE A 29 7.61 -9.30 2.26
C ILE A 29 7.62 -10.15 3.55
N PRO A 30 7.07 -9.69 4.69
CA PRO A 30 7.23 -10.40 5.97
C PRO A 30 6.47 -11.72 6.07
N LEU A 31 5.39 -11.90 5.30
CA LEU A 31 4.51 -13.07 5.44
C LEU A 31 4.62 -14.06 4.27
N ALA A 32 5.04 -13.60 3.09
CA ALA A 32 5.21 -14.46 1.91
C ALA A 32 6.65 -14.50 1.39
N ASN A 33 7.61 -13.85 2.06
CA ASN A 33 9.01 -13.78 1.64
C ASN A 33 9.17 -13.30 0.18
N ILE A 34 8.30 -12.39 -0.26
CA ILE A 34 8.36 -11.83 -1.60
C ILE A 34 9.62 -10.97 -1.76
N SER A 35 10.33 -11.18 -2.87
CA SER A 35 11.45 -10.31 -3.26
C SER A 35 10.93 -9.00 -3.85
N TYR A 36 10.67 -8.03 -2.97
CA TYR A 36 10.28 -6.68 -3.32
C TYR A 36 11.16 -5.67 -2.58
N MET A 37 11.75 -4.72 -3.31
CA MET A 37 12.48 -3.59 -2.72
C MET A 37 11.61 -2.35 -2.79
N ARG A 38 11.25 -1.81 -1.63
CA ARG A 38 10.41 -0.62 -1.55
C ARG A 38 11.24 0.64 -1.79
N GLU A 39 10.89 1.37 -2.83
CA GLU A 39 11.48 2.69 -3.15
C GLU A 39 10.51 3.81 -2.75
N ARG A 40 10.43 4.09 -1.44
CA ARG A 40 9.41 5.01 -0.88
C ARG A 40 9.43 6.40 -1.50
N GLU A 41 10.60 6.96 -1.78
CA GLU A 41 10.70 8.29 -2.39
C GLU A 41 10.06 8.32 -3.79
N LEU A 42 10.21 7.24 -4.56
CA LEU A 42 9.65 7.11 -5.89
C LEU A 42 8.13 7.04 -5.88
N GLU A 43 7.52 6.49 -4.82
CA GLU A 43 6.05 6.48 -4.65
C GLU A 43 5.46 7.91 -4.73
N PHE A 44 6.20 8.91 -4.26
CA PHE A 44 5.76 10.30 -4.19
C PHE A 44 6.36 11.21 -5.28
N CYS A 45 7.55 10.89 -5.81
CA CYS A 45 8.21 11.74 -6.81
C CYS A 45 7.96 11.29 -8.26
N GLN A 46 7.67 10.01 -8.50
CA GLN A 46 7.40 9.52 -9.85
C GLN A 46 6.12 10.11 -10.43
N LYS A 47 6.12 10.27 -11.75
CA LYS A 47 5.00 10.77 -12.54
C LYS A 47 4.94 10.02 -13.86
N ASN A 48 3.78 10.02 -14.49
CA ASN A 48 3.56 9.47 -15.83
C ASN A 48 3.84 7.95 -15.97
N ILE A 49 3.76 7.18 -14.88
CA ILE A 49 3.72 5.72 -14.98
C ILE A 49 2.43 5.31 -15.71
N SER A 50 2.55 4.31 -16.60
CA SER A 50 1.44 3.91 -17.45
C SER A 50 0.30 3.33 -16.61
N LYS A 51 -0.95 3.57 -17.02
CA LYS A 51 -2.12 2.99 -16.35
C LYS A 51 -2.07 1.47 -16.35
N ILE A 52 -1.59 0.87 -17.44
CA ILE A 52 -1.46 -0.58 -17.58
C ILE A 52 -0.51 -1.12 -16.51
N TRP A 53 0.67 -0.53 -16.38
CA TRP A 53 1.65 -0.95 -15.37
C TRP A 53 1.09 -0.82 -13.95
N LEU A 54 0.36 0.27 -13.65
CA LEU A 54 -0.27 0.43 -12.34
C LEU A 54 -1.30 -0.66 -12.05
N LEU A 55 -2.16 -0.99 -13.03
CA LEU A 55 -3.16 -2.05 -12.88
C LEU A 55 -2.48 -3.41 -12.66
N GLU A 56 -1.49 -3.74 -13.49
CA GLU A 56 -0.72 -4.99 -13.35
C GLU A 56 -0.06 -5.09 -11.97
N ASN A 57 0.49 -3.99 -11.44
CA ASN A 57 1.13 -4.01 -10.12
C ASN A 57 0.13 -4.03 -8.96
N ILE A 58 -1.10 -3.53 -9.15
CA ILE A 58 -2.20 -3.74 -8.20
C ILE A 58 -2.53 -5.23 -8.15
N ASP A 59 -2.68 -5.89 -9.30
CA ASP A 59 -3.01 -7.31 -9.38
C ASP A 59 -1.90 -8.17 -8.77
N ILE A 60 -0.64 -7.88 -9.08
CA ILE A 60 0.53 -8.54 -8.46
C ILE A 60 0.49 -8.38 -6.94
N ALA A 61 0.32 -7.15 -6.44
CA ALA A 61 0.27 -6.91 -4.99
C ALA A 61 -0.89 -7.69 -4.34
N ALA A 62 -2.06 -7.76 -4.99
CA ALA A 62 -3.20 -8.51 -4.48
C ALA A 62 -2.92 -10.02 -4.38
N GLU A 63 -2.30 -10.63 -5.38
CA GLU A 63 -1.95 -12.06 -5.35
C GLU A 63 -0.87 -12.37 -4.30
N GLU A 64 0.11 -11.49 -4.14
CA GLU A 64 1.12 -11.64 -3.09
C GLU A 64 0.51 -11.52 -1.69
N ILE A 65 -0.43 -10.61 -1.48
CA ILE A 65 -1.16 -10.46 -0.21
C ILE A 65 -2.00 -11.72 0.08
N LYS A 66 -2.67 -12.29 -0.94
CA LYS A 66 -3.37 -13.57 -0.78
C LYS A 66 -2.43 -14.69 -0.36
N THR A 67 -1.25 -14.76 -1.00
CA THR A 67 -0.21 -15.73 -0.65
C THR A 67 0.27 -15.53 0.78
N ALA A 68 0.52 -14.28 1.18
CA ALA A 68 0.87 -13.93 2.55
C ALA A 68 -0.19 -14.39 3.56
N PHE A 69 -1.47 -14.19 3.25
CA PHE A 69 -2.55 -14.63 4.13
C PHE A 69 -2.71 -16.14 4.21
N ASN A 70 -2.41 -16.89 3.15
CA ASN A 70 -2.39 -18.36 3.19
C ASN A 70 -1.24 -18.93 4.03
N ASN A 71 -0.20 -18.14 4.31
CA ASN A 71 0.93 -18.55 5.15
C ASN A 71 0.71 -18.26 6.63
N ILE A 72 -0.35 -17.54 6.98
CA ILE A 72 -0.72 -17.29 8.38
C ILE A 72 -1.46 -18.53 8.87
N ASP A 73 -0.96 -19.10 9.97
CA ASP A 73 -1.70 -20.09 10.73
C ASP A 73 -2.28 -19.41 12.00
N ASP A 74 -3.43 -19.90 12.45
CA ASP A 74 -4.14 -19.42 13.65
C ASP A 74 -3.33 -19.64 14.94
N SER A 75 -2.23 -20.41 14.86
CA SER A 75 -1.27 -20.63 15.94
C SER A 75 -0.29 -19.47 16.16
N LEU A 76 -0.24 -18.50 15.23
CA LEU A 76 0.64 -17.34 15.34
C LEU A 76 0.17 -16.39 16.45
N SER A 77 1.01 -16.20 17.45
CA SER A 77 0.76 -15.24 18.52
C SER A 77 1.19 -13.83 18.09
N ASP A 78 0.61 -12.81 18.74
CA ASP A 78 1.00 -11.41 18.55
C ASP A 78 2.49 -11.14 18.88
N GLU A 79 3.13 -12.04 19.64
CA GLU A 79 4.54 -11.96 20.03
C GLU A 79 5.48 -12.47 18.91
N ASP A 80 4.97 -13.31 18.00
CA ASP A 80 5.75 -13.91 16.91
C ASP A 80 6.03 -12.90 15.79
N TYR A 81 5.22 -11.85 15.68
CA TYR A 81 5.31 -10.85 14.62
C TYR A 81 5.08 -9.43 15.13
N LEU A 82 6.19 -8.72 15.36
CA LEU A 82 6.17 -7.31 15.68
C LEU A 82 6.49 -6.48 14.43
N PHE A 83 5.52 -5.68 14.02
CA PHE A 83 5.62 -4.81 12.87
C PHE A 83 6.14 -3.43 13.28
N LEU A 84 7.23 -2.99 12.66
CA LEU A 84 7.71 -1.62 12.79
C LEU A 84 7.17 -0.79 11.64
N ILE A 85 6.22 0.10 11.96
CA ILE A 85 5.67 1.07 11.00
C ILE A 85 6.09 2.45 11.47
N GLY A 86 7.18 2.95 10.89
CA GLY A 86 7.84 4.17 11.36
C GLY A 86 8.45 3.96 12.76
N PRO A 87 8.25 4.87 13.71
CA PRO A 87 8.79 4.73 15.08
C PRO A 87 7.95 3.79 15.96
N ASN A 88 6.80 3.33 15.47
CA ASN A 88 5.82 2.61 16.27
C ASN A 88 5.91 1.11 16.04
N GLN A 89 5.71 0.37 17.11
CA GLN A 89 5.64 -1.09 17.12
C GLN A 89 4.19 -1.53 17.22
N PHE A 90 3.81 -2.48 16.38
CA PHE A 90 2.48 -3.03 16.30
C PHE A 90 2.54 -4.54 16.49
N THR A 91 1.56 -5.10 17.20
CA THR A 91 1.28 -6.53 17.09
C THR A 91 0.76 -6.83 15.69
N TYR A 92 0.82 -8.10 15.30
CA TYR A 92 0.40 -8.56 14.00
C TYR A 92 -1.00 -8.09 13.62
N HIS A 93 -2.00 -8.40 14.45
CA HIS A 93 -3.39 -8.06 14.18
C HIS A 93 -3.61 -6.54 14.11
N LEU A 94 -2.97 -5.79 15.02
CA LEU A 94 -3.09 -4.33 15.03
C LEU A 94 -2.45 -3.70 13.80
N ALA A 95 -1.34 -4.27 13.30
CA ALA A 95 -0.71 -3.85 12.06
C ALA A 95 -1.66 -4.04 10.87
N LEU A 96 -2.33 -5.19 10.75
CA LEU A 96 -3.31 -5.42 9.68
C LEU A 96 -4.47 -4.42 9.72
N VAL A 97 -5.02 -4.13 10.90
CA VAL A 97 -6.07 -3.13 11.08
C VAL A 97 -5.57 -1.74 10.67
N HIS A 98 -4.34 -1.40 11.07
CA HIS A 98 -3.71 -0.13 10.68
C HIS A 98 -3.54 -0.03 9.15
N LEU A 99 -3.05 -1.09 8.50
CA LEU A 99 -2.83 -1.13 7.04
C LEU A 99 -4.16 -1.08 6.27
N TYR A 100 -5.22 -1.73 6.77
CA TYR A 100 -6.57 -1.62 6.21
C TYR A 100 -7.12 -0.19 6.31
N GLY A 101 -6.93 0.47 7.46
CA GLY A 101 -7.30 1.87 7.65
C GLY A 101 -6.53 2.80 6.71
N HIS A 102 -5.22 2.57 6.58
CA HIS A 102 -4.34 3.31 5.68
C HIS A 102 -4.74 3.16 4.20
N LEU A 103 -5.03 1.93 3.75
CA LEU A 103 -5.58 1.67 2.42
C LEU A 103 -6.88 2.43 2.20
N SER A 104 -7.84 2.29 3.13
CA SER A 104 -9.15 2.94 3.05
C SER A 104 -9.04 4.47 2.99
N TYR A 105 -8.14 5.04 3.79
CA TYR A 105 -7.85 6.47 3.80
C TYR A 105 -7.39 6.97 2.42
N HIS A 106 -6.40 6.30 1.81
CA HIS A 106 -5.89 6.71 0.49
C HIS A 106 -6.88 6.43 -0.65
N LEU A 107 -7.69 5.37 -0.57
CA LEU A 107 -8.81 5.18 -1.50
C LEU A 107 -9.83 6.32 -1.41
N GLY A 108 -10.11 6.81 -0.21
CA GLY A 108 -10.93 7.99 0.02
C GLY A 108 -10.36 9.23 -0.67
N GLN A 109 -9.04 9.48 -0.51
CA GLN A 109 -8.35 10.58 -1.18
C GLN A 109 -8.43 10.47 -2.71
N ILE A 110 -8.14 9.29 -3.27
CA ILE A 110 -8.22 9.04 -4.73
C ILE A 110 -9.64 9.30 -5.24
N ASN A 111 -10.65 8.80 -4.55
CA ASN A 111 -12.04 8.96 -4.95
C ASN A 111 -12.48 10.44 -4.90
N TYR A 112 -12.12 11.16 -3.83
CA TYR A 112 -12.44 12.57 -3.73
C TYR A 112 -11.73 13.38 -4.81
N TYR A 113 -10.46 13.04 -5.08
CA TYR A 113 -9.67 13.72 -6.10
C TYR A 113 -10.19 13.46 -7.52
N ARG A 114 -10.68 12.25 -7.80
CA ARG A 114 -11.42 11.97 -9.04
C ARG A 114 -12.61 12.92 -9.18
N ARG A 115 -13.48 13.05 -8.17
CA ARG A 115 -14.65 13.93 -8.25
C ARG A 115 -14.28 15.41 -8.45
N LEU A 116 -13.16 15.86 -7.89
CA LEU A 116 -12.69 17.24 -8.03
C LEU A 116 -12.22 17.55 -9.45
N LEU A 117 -11.50 16.61 -10.07
CA LEU A 117 -10.84 16.79 -11.37
C LEU A 117 -11.66 16.36 -12.58
N ASP A 118 -12.59 15.42 -12.40
CA ASP A 118 -13.41 14.81 -13.45
C ASP A 118 -14.62 15.73 -13.73
N LYS A 119 -14.32 17.01 -13.99
CA LYS A 119 -15.25 18.03 -14.48
C LYS A 119 -15.28 18.02 -16.00
#